data_AF-A0A971VI52-F1
#
_entry.id   AF-A0A971VI52-F1
#
_cell.length_a   1.000
_cell.length_b   1.000
_cell.length_c   1.000
_cell.angle_alpha   90.00
_cell.angle_beta   90.00
_cell.angle_gamma   90.00
#
_symmetry.space_group_name_H-M   'P 1'
#
loop_
_entity.id
_entity.type
_entity.pdbx_description
1 polymer ?
#
loop_
_entity_poly.entity_id
_entity_poly.type
_entity_poly.pdbx_seq_one_letter_code
_entity_poly.pdbx_strand_id
1 'polypeptide(L)'
;MRYIVFLPITFFIFIGTHNIWLITLIITTSIVFIGGLVYRSQGIKEWKNPWLIAGWSSFTLLLTIASVSRDFWNTLSFDGYHSEPAALLLLGTLIIFFVVGVILTVQKWTPLKLMVMAFPLLALFKYFGFIGYVPMFWITNVYFAVLGIMTLLYGMRNRELLEMNAGMLQLVLLISSKFFDSGISIIGRAIVFIIIGLIFIAANIYLGRYFKKTEDKLLTEKKNG
;
A
#
# COMPACT_ATOMS: atom_id res chain seq x y z
N MET A 1 -23.47 -0.90 10.97
CA MET A 1 -22.06 -0.94 10.47
C MET A 1 -21.38 0.43 10.33
N ARG A 2 -21.98 1.57 10.76
CA ARG A 2 -21.32 2.89 10.72
C ARG A 2 -20.34 3.16 11.89
N TYR A 3 -20.35 2.35 12.95
CA TYR A 3 -19.61 2.62 14.19
C TYR A 3 -18.26 1.90 14.33
N ILE A 4 -17.94 0.92 13.47
CA ILE A 4 -16.61 0.27 13.45
C ILE A 4 -15.53 1.25 12.94
N VAL A 5 -15.96 2.34 12.32
CA VAL A 5 -15.19 3.38 11.62
C VAL A 5 -14.41 4.31 12.54
N PHE A 6 -14.90 4.55 13.76
CA PHE A 6 -14.28 5.51 14.68
C PHE A 6 -13.17 4.92 15.54
N LEU A 7 -13.12 3.60 15.68
CA LEU A 7 -12.11 2.90 16.50
C LEU A 7 -10.66 3.12 16.04
N PRO A 8 -10.31 3.11 14.73
CA PRO A 8 -8.92 3.26 14.29
C PRO A 8 -8.34 4.66 14.53
N ILE A 9 -9.17 5.70 14.44
CA ILE A 9 -8.73 7.10 14.56
C ILE A 9 -8.54 7.49 16.03
N THR A 10 -9.46 7.08 16.91
CA THR A 10 -9.28 7.25 18.36
C THR A 10 -8.12 6.39 18.89
N PHE A 11 -7.90 5.21 18.31
CA PHE A 11 -6.69 4.41 18.54
C PHE A 11 -5.43 5.16 18.11
N PHE A 12 -5.41 5.82 16.95
CA PHE A 12 -4.21 6.50 16.44
C PHE A 12 -3.69 7.58 17.39
N ILE A 13 -4.59 8.29 18.08
CA ILE A 13 -4.25 9.29 19.09
C ILE A 13 -3.68 8.64 20.36
N PHE A 14 -4.23 7.51 20.80
CA PHE A 14 -3.71 6.73 21.94
C PHE A 14 -2.38 6.02 21.62
N ILE A 15 -2.13 5.73 20.34
CA ILE A 15 -0.96 5.03 19.85
C ILE A 15 0.31 5.88 19.91
N GLY A 16 0.21 7.20 19.75
CA GLY A 16 1.36 8.12 19.72
C GLY A 16 2.12 8.25 21.05
N THR A 17 1.58 7.71 22.15
CA THR A 17 2.19 7.79 23.49
C THR A 17 3.07 6.60 23.86
N HIS A 18 3.12 5.54 23.05
CA HIS A 18 3.79 4.29 23.39
C HIS A 18 4.88 3.88 22.39
N ASN A 19 5.89 3.15 22.86
CA ASN A 19 7.02 2.66 22.04
C ASN A 19 6.62 1.71 20.88
N ILE A 20 5.36 1.26 20.82
CA ILE A 20 4.84 0.36 19.79
C ILE A 20 4.10 1.10 18.66
N TRP A 21 4.20 2.42 18.62
CA TRP A 21 3.37 3.23 17.72
C TRP A 21 3.56 2.88 16.24
N LEU A 22 4.79 2.51 15.85
CA LEU A 22 5.10 2.22 14.46
C LEU A 22 4.52 0.87 13.99
N ILE A 23 4.64 -0.19 14.81
CA ILE A 23 4.08 -1.51 14.46
C ILE A 23 2.56 -1.47 14.42
N THR A 24 1.95 -0.75 15.36
CA THR A 24 0.49 -0.57 15.40
C THR A 24 -0.02 0.24 14.22
N LEU A 25 0.70 1.28 13.78
CA LEU A 25 0.38 2.04 12.57
C LEU A 25 0.42 1.18 11.30
N ILE A 26 1.43 0.31 11.16
CA ILE A 26 1.54 -0.63 10.03
C ILE A 26 0.36 -1.61 10.01
N ILE A 27 0.01 -2.20 11.16
CA ILE A 27 -1.09 -3.17 11.24
C ILE A 27 -2.42 -2.48 11.01
N THR A 28 -2.68 -1.33 11.63
CA THR A 28 -3.91 -0.55 11.43
C THR A 28 -4.10 -0.16 9.97
N THR A 29 -3.04 0.31 9.30
CA THR A 29 -3.11 0.64 7.87
C THR A 29 -3.47 -0.59 7.02
N SER A 30 -2.90 -1.75 7.37
CA SER A 30 -3.22 -3.01 6.71
C SER A 30 -4.68 -3.43 6.92
N ILE A 31 -5.21 -3.25 8.13
CA ILE A 31 -6.63 -3.52 8.46
C ILE A 31 -7.56 -2.60 7.67
N VAL A 32 -7.27 -1.29 7.61
CA VAL A 32 -8.07 -0.31 6.85
C VAL A 32 -8.14 -0.72 5.38
N PHE A 33 -7.01 -1.10 4.80
CA PHE A 33 -6.95 -1.51 3.41
C PHE A 33 -7.65 -2.85 3.15
N ILE A 34 -7.50 -3.84 4.05
CA ILE A 34 -8.26 -5.10 3.99
C ILE A 34 -9.77 -4.85 4.09
N GLY A 35 -10.21 -3.96 4.97
CA GLY A 35 -11.61 -3.53 5.06
C GLY A 35 -12.11 -2.97 3.72
N GLY A 36 -11.29 -2.15 3.06
CA GLY A 36 -11.54 -1.69 1.69
C GLY A 36 -11.71 -2.85 0.69
N LEU A 37 -10.86 -3.87 0.76
CA LEU A 37 -10.95 -5.05 -0.10
C LEU A 37 -12.22 -5.88 0.14
N VAL A 38 -12.67 -5.99 1.40
CA VAL A 38 -13.96 -6.62 1.75
C VAL A 38 -15.11 -5.88 1.08
N TYR A 39 -15.16 -4.54 1.18
CA TYR A 39 -16.18 -3.75 0.50
C TYR A 39 -16.12 -3.88 -1.03
N ARG A 40 -14.92 -3.94 -1.62
CA ARG A 40 -14.76 -4.20 -3.06
C ARG A 40 -15.33 -5.56 -3.46
N SER A 41 -15.15 -6.60 -2.64
CA SER A 41 -15.72 -7.93 -2.91
C SER A 41 -17.25 -7.98 -2.88
N GLN A 42 -17.89 -7.03 -2.20
CA GLN A 42 -19.36 -6.86 -2.19
C GLN A 42 -19.87 -6.10 -3.43
N GLY A 43 -19.01 -5.79 -4.40
CA GLY A 43 -19.37 -5.11 -5.65
C GLY A 43 -19.39 -3.58 -5.56
N ILE A 44 -18.91 -2.99 -4.45
CA ILE A 44 -18.77 -1.54 -4.33
C ILE A 44 -17.64 -1.07 -5.25
N LYS A 45 -17.96 -0.15 -6.17
CA LYS A 45 -16.98 0.47 -7.07
C LYS A 45 -15.88 1.17 -6.29
N GLU A 46 -14.66 1.06 -6.78
CA GLU A 46 -13.45 1.52 -6.08
C GLU A 46 -13.47 2.98 -5.65
N TRP A 47 -13.89 3.88 -6.55
CA TRP A 47 -13.96 5.31 -6.27
C TRP A 47 -15.03 5.69 -5.23
N LYS A 48 -15.99 4.79 -4.97
CA LYS A 48 -17.00 4.94 -3.90
C LYS A 48 -16.57 4.25 -2.60
N ASN A 49 -15.38 3.66 -2.58
CA ASN A 49 -14.86 2.91 -1.44
C ASN A 49 -13.77 3.73 -0.74
N PRO A 50 -14.13 4.65 0.17
CA PRO A 50 -13.17 5.52 0.83
C PRO A 50 -12.13 4.73 1.65
N TRP A 51 -12.50 3.54 2.14
CA TRP A 51 -11.60 2.64 2.88
C TRP A 51 -10.47 2.12 2.03
N LEU A 52 -10.79 1.74 0.78
CA LEU A 52 -9.80 1.26 -0.16
C LEU A 52 -8.82 2.38 -0.51
N ILE A 53 -9.33 3.58 -0.81
CA ILE A 53 -8.51 4.74 -1.14
C ILE A 53 -7.63 5.15 0.05
N ALA A 54 -8.22 5.29 1.23
CA ALA A 54 -7.50 5.68 2.45
C ALA A 54 -6.45 4.63 2.83
N GLY A 55 -6.84 3.34 2.86
CA GLY A 55 -5.94 2.24 3.17
C GLY A 55 -4.79 2.15 2.18
N TRP A 56 -5.07 2.24 0.88
CA TRP A 56 -4.05 2.19 -0.16
C TRP A 56 -3.09 3.38 -0.09
N SER A 57 -3.62 4.58 0.13
CA SER A 57 -2.82 5.81 0.22
C SER A 57 -1.91 5.78 1.44
N SER A 58 -2.45 5.42 2.61
CA SER A 58 -1.67 5.24 3.84
C SER A 58 -0.62 4.15 3.69
N PHE A 59 -0.95 3.03 3.04
CA PHE A 59 -0.01 1.93 2.81
C PHE A 59 1.13 2.36 1.89
N THR A 60 0.82 3.05 0.79
CA THR A 60 1.80 3.59 -0.16
C THR A 60 2.70 4.64 0.50
N LEU A 61 2.13 5.51 1.34
CA LEU A 61 2.90 6.50 2.09
C LEU A 61 3.84 5.82 3.09
N LEU A 62 3.36 4.84 3.86
CA LEU A 62 4.19 4.06 4.79
C LEU A 62 5.34 3.35 4.08
N LEU A 63 5.07 2.70 2.95
CA LEU A 63 6.12 2.06 2.15
C LEU A 63 7.14 3.07 1.63
N THR A 64 6.69 4.27 1.25
CA THR A 64 7.59 5.34 0.80
C THR A 64 8.52 5.79 1.94
N ILE A 65 7.97 6.04 3.13
CA ILE A 65 8.76 6.42 4.31
C ILE A 65 9.75 5.30 4.68
N ALA A 66 9.25 4.06 4.74
CA ALA A 66 10.03 2.87 5.07
C ALA A 66 11.11 2.52 4.02
N SER A 67 10.92 2.96 2.78
CA SER A 67 11.87 2.82 1.68
C SER A 67 13.02 3.84 1.76
N VAL A 68 12.77 5.02 2.33
CA VAL A 68 13.77 6.10 2.45
C VAL A 68 14.65 5.93 3.66
N SER A 69 14.06 5.70 4.84
CA SER A 69 14.80 5.75 6.09
C SER A 69 15.16 4.35 6.59
N ARG A 70 16.46 4.11 6.85
CA ARG A 70 16.90 2.91 7.60
C ARG A 70 16.46 2.98 9.06
N ASP A 71 16.43 4.19 9.62
CA ASP A 71 16.03 4.42 11.01
C ASP A 71 14.57 4.04 11.25
N PHE A 72 13.71 4.16 10.23
CA PHE A 72 12.34 3.63 10.28
C PHE A 72 12.30 2.17 10.79
N TRP A 73 13.17 1.31 10.23
CA TRP A 73 13.25 -0.09 10.62
C TRP A 73 14.04 -0.31 11.92
N ASN A 74 14.93 0.63 12.27
CA ASN A 74 15.67 0.58 13.52
C ASN A 74 14.76 0.87 14.72
N THR A 75 13.82 1.82 14.59
CA THR A 75 12.79 2.11 15.59
C THR A 75 11.80 0.96 15.78
N LEU A 76 11.66 0.09 14.78
CA LEU A 76 10.78 -1.08 14.84
C LEU A 76 11.46 -2.26 15.54
N SER A 77 11.65 -2.17 16.85
CA SER A 77 12.20 -3.25 17.67
C SER A 77 11.37 -3.46 18.94
N PHE A 78 11.08 -4.72 19.25
CA PHE A 78 10.50 -5.09 20.53
C PHE A 78 11.54 -4.89 21.63
N ASP A 79 11.31 -3.90 22.48
CA ASP A 79 12.04 -3.76 23.74
C ASP A 79 11.16 -4.33 24.87
N GLY A 80 11.44 -5.58 25.22
CA GLY A 80 10.68 -6.32 26.22
C GLY A 80 10.73 -5.71 27.62
N TYR A 81 11.70 -4.84 27.92
CA TYR A 81 11.84 -4.18 29.21
C TYR A 81 10.95 -2.94 29.36
N HIS A 82 10.61 -2.28 28.26
CA HIS A 82 9.87 -1.00 28.25
C HIS A 82 8.46 -1.11 27.67
N SER A 83 7.99 -2.32 27.41
CA SER A 83 6.66 -2.56 26.84
C SER A 83 5.60 -2.64 27.94
N GLU A 84 4.74 -1.63 28.03
CA GLU A 84 3.59 -1.65 28.95
C GLU A 84 2.61 -2.80 28.60
N PRO A 85 2.02 -3.51 29.58
CA PRO A 85 1.08 -4.59 29.31
C PRO A 85 -0.11 -4.17 28.43
N ALA A 86 -0.60 -2.94 28.59
CA ALA A 86 -1.66 -2.38 27.77
C ALA A 86 -1.28 -2.32 26.28
N ALA A 87 -0.03 -1.96 25.99
CA ALA A 87 0.51 -1.91 24.64
C ALA A 87 0.56 -3.31 23.98
N LEU A 88 0.91 -4.34 24.75
CA LEU A 88 0.92 -5.72 24.26
C LEU A 88 -0.50 -6.25 24.00
N LEU A 89 -1.47 -5.96 24.87
CA LEU A 89 -2.88 -6.29 24.65
C LEU A 89 -3.43 -5.60 23.41
N LEU A 90 -3.05 -4.33 23.19
CA LEU A 90 -3.39 -3.57 22.00
C LEU A 90 -2.89 -4.25 20.73
N LEU A 91 -1.60 -4.60 20.72
CA LEU A 91 -0.96 -5.28 19.59
C LEU A 91 -1.61 -6.64 19.30
N GLY A 92 -1.86 -7.44 20.34
CA GLY A 92 -2.56 -8.72 20.23
C GLY A 92 -3.97 -8.56 19.64
N THR A 93 -4.71 -7.55 20.09
CA THR A 93 -6.05 -7.22 19.58
C THR A 93 -6.00 -6.86 18.10
N LEU A 94 -5.04 -6.01 17.69
CA LEU A 94 -4.87 -5.63 16.28
C LEU A 94 -4.47 -6.81 15.40
N ILE A 95 -3.61 -7.72 15.90
CA ILE A 95 -3.26 -8.95 15.19
C ILE A 95 -4.50 -9.83 14.97
N ILE A 96 -5.36 -9.97 15.98
CA ILE A 96 -6.62 -10.73 15.85
C ILE A 96 -7.52 -10.10 14.77
N PHE A 97 -7.72 -8.78 14.80
CA PHE A 97 -8.51 -8.09 13.77
C PHE A 97 -7.91 -8.26 12.38
N PHE A 98 -6.59 -8.19 12.26
CA PHE A 98 -5.88 -8.43 11.00
C PHE A 98 -6.15 -9.86 10.49
N VAL A 99 -5.98 -10.88 11.34
CA VAL A 99 -6.21 -12.29 10.98
C VAL A 99 -7.67 -12.53 10.57
N VAL A 100 -8.64 -12.01 11.33
CA VAL A 100 -10.06 -12.10 10.99
C VAL A 100 -10.33 -11.41 9.64
N GLY A 101 -9.80 -10.20 9.43
CA GLY A 101 -9.93 -9.48 8.16
C GLY A 101 -9.36 -10.27 6.97
N VAL A 102 -8.20 -10.91 7.15
CA VAL A 102 -7.61 -11.81 6.17
C VAL A 102 -8.57 -12.95 5.86
N ILE A 103 -9.02 -13.71 6.88
CA ILE A 103 -9.94 -14.86 6.71
C ILE A 103 -11.20 -14.47 5.93
N LEU A 104 -11.80 -13.31 6.25
CA LEU A 104 -13.00 -12.82 5.54
C LEU A 104 -12.73 -12.44 4.08
N THR A 105 -11.50 -12.04 3.74
CA THR A 105 -11.10 -11.57 2.39
C THR A 105 -10.58 -12.69 1.49
N VAL A 106 -10.24 -13.84 2.09
CA VAL A 106 -9.54 -14.99 1.49
C VAL A 106 -10.38 -15.81 0.50
N GLN A 107 -11.67 -15.51 0.34
CA GLN A 107 -12.55 -16.24 -0.60
C GLN A 107 -12.01 -16.34 -2.04
N LYS A 108 -11.20 -15.36 -2.48
CA LYS A 108 -10.44 -15.43 -3.74
C LYS A 108 -9.05 -14.84 -3.56
N TRP A 109 -8.03 -15.70 -3.52
CA TRP A 109 -6.63 -15.31 -3.48
C TRP A 109 -6.22 -14.67 -4.81
N THR A 110 -5.72 -13.44 -4.74
CA THR A 110 -5.02 -12.80 -5.84
C THR A 110 -3.59 -12.49 -5.39
N PRO A 111 -2.59 -12.51 -6.29
CA PRO A 111 -1.22 -12.13 -5.95
C PRO A 111 -1.13 -10.76 -5.26
N LEU A 112 -1.97 -9.80 -5.70
CA LEU A 112 -2.03 -8.46 -5.10
C LEU A 112 -2.49 -8.49 -3.63
N LYS A 113 -3.53 -9.27 -3.31
CA LYS A 113 -4.00 -9.44 -1.92
C LYS A 113 -2.91 -10.07 -1.04
N LEU A 114 -2.23 -11.10 -1.56
CA LEU A 114 -1.14 -11.78 -0.85
C LEU A 114 -0.01 -10.82 -0.50
N MET A 115 0.40 -9.98 -1.47
CA MET A 115 1.47 -9.02 -1.25
C MET A 115 1.10 -8.05 -0.12
N VAL A 116 -0.09 -7.47 -0.20
CA VAL A 116 -0.58 -6.53 0.82
C VAL A 116 -0.60 -7.16 2.22
N MET A 117 -1.06 -8.41 2.32
CA MET A 117 -1.11 -9.14 3.58
C MET A 117 0.29 -9.49 4.10
N ALA A 118 1.29 -9.60 3.23
CA ALA A 118 2.66 -9.92 3.61
C ALA A 118 3.37 -8.78 4.36
N PHE A 119 3.05 -7.51 4.08
CA PHE A 119 3.75 -6.38 4.72
C PHE A 119 3.64 -6.32 6.25
N PRO A 120 2.44 -6.41 6.87
CA PRO A 120 2.34 -6.44 8.33
C PRO A 120 3.00 -7.68 8.93
N LEU A 121 3.03 -8.81 8.20
CA LEU A 121 3.79 -9.99 8.64
C LEU A 121 5.30 -9.70 8.63
N LEU A 122 5.85 -9.11 7.58
CA LEU A 122 7.26 -8.71 7.54
C LEU A 122 7.61 -7.71 8.65
N ALA A 123 6.71 -6.77 8.93
CA ALA A 123 6.88 -5.83 10.03
C ALA A 123 6.86 -6.53 11.40
N LEU A 124 5.99 -7.51 11.62
CA LEU A 124 5.99 -8.35 12.84
C LEU A 124 7.29 -9.15 12.97
N PHE A 125 7.77 -9.77 11.89
CA PHE A 125 9.04 -10.49 11.87
C PHE A 125 10.20 -9.57 12.27
N LYS A 126 10.24 -8.34 11.74
CA LYS A 126 11.24 -7.35 12.16
C LYS A 126 11.05 -6.92 13.62
N TYR A 127 9.81 -6.67 14.04
CA TYR A 127 9.48 -6.21 15.39
C TYR A 127 9.99 -7.21 16.45
N PHE A 128 9.76 -8.51 16.25
CA PHE A 128 10.25 -9.57 17.13
C PHE A 128 11.73 -9.94 16.97
N GLY A 129 12.48 -9.22 16.13
CA GLY A 129 13.93 -9.40 15.99
C GLY A 129 14.36 -10.56 15.09
N PHE A 130 13.46 -11.18 14.31
CA PHE A 130 13.82 -12.27 13.39
C PHE A 130 14.65 -11.79 12.18
N ILE A 131 14.59 -10.49 11.86
CA ILE A 131 15.28 -9.89 10.71
C ILE A 131 15.95 -8.59 11.19
N GLY A 132 17.21 -8.34 10.79
CA GLY A 132 17.88 -7.06 11.08
C GLY A 132 17.29 -5.88 10.29
N TYR A 133 17.51 -4.64 10.75
CA TYR A 133 16.94 -3.46 10.06
C TYR A 133 17.53 -3.25 8.65
N VAL A 134 18.81 -3.59 8.43
CA VAL A 134 19.47 -3.48 7.10
C VAL A 134 18.84 -4.43 6.06
N PRO A 135 18.73 -5.75 6.29
CA PRO A 135 18.04 -6.62 5.35
C PRO A 135 16.56 -6.25 5.19
N MET A 136 15.88 -5.83 6.27
CA MET A 136 14.47 -5.41 6.20
C MET A 136 14.27 -4.17 5.31
N PHE A 137 15.20 -3.21 5.36
CA PHE A 137 15.21 -2.05 4.47
C PHE A 137 15.27 -2.47 3.00
N TRP A 138 16.18 -3.37 2.63
CA TRP A 138 16.28 -3.84 1.24
C TRP A 138 15.07 -4.67 0.81
N ILE A 139 14.57 -5.56 1.67
CA ILE A 139 13.35 -6.34 1.43
C ILE A 139 12.18 -5.39 1.14
N THR A 140 12.03 -4.33 1.93
CA THR A 140 10.96 -3.34 1.75
C THR A 140 11.05 -2.63 0.40
N ASN A 141 12.25 -2.27 -0.03
CA ASN A 141 12.45 -1.62 -1.32
C ASN A 141 12.09 -2.54 -2.50
N VAL A 142 12.54 -3.80 -2.45
CA VAL A 142 12.17 -4.81 -3.45
C VAL A 142 10.67 -5.07 -3.42
N TYR A 143 10.10 -5.25 -2.24
CA TYR A 143 8.67 -5.43 -2.04
C TYR A 143 7.87 -4.27 -2.63
N PHE A 144 8.27 -3.02 -2.38
CA PHE A 144 7.57 -1.85 -2.88
C PHE A 144 7.64 -1.75 -4.42
N ALA A 145 8.80 -2.07 -5.01
CA ALA A 145 8.95 -2.13 -6.47
C ALA A 145 8.03 -3.19 -7.08
N VAL A 146 8.06 -4.42 -6.54
CA VAL A 146 7.25 -5.54 -7.02
C VAL A 146 5.76 -5.23 -6.87
N LEU A 147 5.34 -4.62 -5.76
CA LEU A 147 3.95 -4.22 -5.55
C LEU A 147 3.50 -3.18 -6.59
N GLY A 148 4.32 -2.15 -6.85
CA GLY A 148 4.03 -1.15 -7.88
C GLY A 148 3.89 -1.75 -9.27
N ILE A 149 4.81 -2.65 -9.66
CA ILE A 149 4.76 -3.38 -10.94
C ILE A 149 3.51 -4.24 -11.02
N MET A 150 3.21 -5.04 -9.99
CA MET A 150 2.04 -5.92 -9.97
C MET A 150 0.73 -5.14 -10.05
N THR A 151 0.63 -4.01 -9.34
CA THR A 151 -0.56 -3.14 -9.37
C THR A 151 -0.74 -2.53 -10.76
N LEU A 152 0.34 -2.07 -11.39
CA LEU A 152 0.34 -1.57 -12.77
C LEU A 152 -0.11 -2.65 -13.75
N LEU A 153 0.51 -3.84 -13.71
CA LEU A 153 0.18 -4.96 -14.60
C LEU A 153 -1.25 -5.44 -14.42
N TYR A 154 -1.75 -5.45 -13.17
CA TYR A 154 -3.14 -5.77 -12.86
C TYR A 154 -4.10 -4.77 -13.52
N GLY A 155 -3.86 -3.47 -13.36
CA GLY A 155 -4.67 -2.42 -14.00
C GLY A 155 -4.64 -2.51 -15.52
N MET A 156 -3.47 -2.76 -16.12
CA MET A 156 -3.33 -2.96 -17.57
C MET A 156 -4.13 -4.19 -18.06
N ARG A 157 -4.02 -5.33 -17.35
CA ARG A 157 -4.69 -6.58 -17.72
C ARG A 157 -6.21 -6.46 -17.64
N ASN A 158 -6.72 -5.78 -16.62
CA ASN A 158 -8.16 -5.62 -16.41
C ASN A 158 -8.74 -4.37 -17.07
N ARG A 159 -7.90 -3.55 -17.71
CA ARG A 159 -8.25 -2.26 -18.32
C ARG A 159 -8.86 -1.28 -17.31
N GLU A 160 -8.41 -1.36 -16.07
CA GLU A 160 -8.85 -0.48 -15.00
C GLU A 160 -7.81 0.64 -14.82
N LEU A 161 -8.18 1.86 -15.25
CA LEU A 161 -7.28 3.02 -15.24
C LEU A 161 -6.86 3.42 -13.83
N LEU A 162 -7.70 3.18 -12.82
CA LEU A 162 -7.42 3.58 -11.45
C LEU A 162 -6.27 2.76 -10.86
N GLU A 163 -6.30 1.44 -11.00
CA GLU A 163 -5.25 0.52 -10.56
C GLU A 163 -3.97 0.70 -11.35
N MET A 164 -4.08 0.95 -12.65
CA MET A 164 -2.92 1.28 -13.46
C MET A 164 -2.22 2.54 -12.93
N ASN A 165 -2.96 3.62 -12.71
CA ASN A 165 -2.46 4.86 -12.12
C ASN A 165 -1.92 4.68 -10.71
N ALA A 166 -2.54 3.81 -9.91
CA ALA A 166 -2.09 3.48 -8.57
C ALA A 166 -0.70 2.82 -8.60
N GLY A 167 -0.51 1.78 -9.41
CA GLY A 167 0.79 1.12 -9.55
C GLY A 167 1.87 2.06 -10.10
N MET A 168 1.50 2.87 -11.08
CA MET A 168 2.34 3.94 -11.62
C MET A 168 2.81 4.93 -10.53
N LEU A 169 1.89 5.42 -9.69
CA LEU A 169 2.23 6.33 -8.61
C LEU A 169 3.19 5.70 -7.61
N GLN A 170 2.99 4.43 -7.24
CA GLN A 170 3.90 3.70 -6.34
C GLN A 170 5.32 3.64 -6.90
N LEU A 171 5.46 3.31 -8.19
CA LEU A 171 6.76 3.26 -8.85
C LEU A 171 7.42 4.64 -8.94
N VAL A 172 6.64 5.70 -9.23
CA VAL A 172 7.16 7.08 -9.22
C VAL A 172 7.67 7.45 -7.85
N LEU A 173 6.91 7.18 -6.79
CA LEU A 173 7.31 7.51 -5.43
C LEU A 173 8.59 6.77 -5.04
N LEU A 174 8.71 5.49 -5.37
CA LEU A 174 9.92 4.71 -5.12
C LEU A 174 11.12 5.20 -5.93
N ILE A 175 10.97 5.41 -7.24
CA ILE A 175 12.06 5.89 -8.09
C ILE A 175 12.50 7.27 -7.64
N SER A 176 11.54 8.16 -7.36
CA SER A 176 11.81 9.50 -6.88
C SER A 176 12.54 9.45 -5.55
N SER A 177 12.10 8.62 -4.60
CA SER A 177 12.75 8.50 -3.30
C SER A 177 14.22 8.09 -3.41
N LYS A 178 14.54 7.16 -4.32
CA LYS A 178 15.94 6.75 -4.62
C LYS A 178 16.72 7.79 -5.39
N PHE A 179 16.05 8.52 -6.28
CA PHE A 179 16.68 9.61 -7.01
C PHE A 179 17.01 10.80 -6.09
N PHE A 180 16.15 11.12 -5.11
CA PHE A 180 16.42 12.15 -4.11
C PHE A 180 17.50 11.76 -3.10
N ASP A 181 17.70 10.47 -2.86
CA ASP A 181 18.81 9.96 -2.05
C ASP A 181 20.14 9.95 -2.83
N SER A 182 20.09 9.89 -4.16
CA SER A 182 21.29 9.99 -5.00
C SER A 182 21.94 11.38 -4.87
N GLY A 183 23.27 11.48 -4.82
CA GLY A 183 24.01 12.73 -4.69
C GLY A 183 23.86 13.74 -5.85
N ILE A 184 22.82 13.61 -6.67
CA ILE A 184 22.47 14.48 -7.80
C ILE A 184 22.00 15.85 -7.30
N SER A 185 22.33 16.91 -8.03
CA SER A 185 21.90 18.27 -7.71
C SER A 185 20.37 18.45 -7.75
N ILE A 186 19.85 19.40 -6.97
CA ILE A 186 18.41 19.71 -6.90
C ILE A 186 17.83 20.01 -8.29
N ILE A 187 18.57 20.74 -9.13
CA ILE A 187 18.16 21.09 -10.50
C ILE A 187 18.07 19.85 -11.38
N GLY A 188 19.04 18.93 -11.28
CA GLY A 188 18.99 17.66 -12.01
C GLY A 188 17.76 16.82 -11.63
N ARG A 189 17.39 16.82 -10.34
CA ARG A 189 16.18 16.16 -9.83
C ARG A 189 14.90 16.77 -10.39
N ALA A 190 14.81 18.11 -10.46
CA ALA A 190 13.65 18.77 -11.03
C ALA A 190 13.44 18.40 -12.52
N ILE A 191 14.52 18.37 -13.31
CA ILE A 191 14.45 18.01 -14.74
C ILE A 191 13.97 16.57 -14.92
N VAL A 192 14.53 15.62 -14.18
CA VAL A 192 14.11 14.21 -14.25
C VAL A 192 12.64 14.05 -13.85
N PHE A 193 12.20 14.74 -12.81
CA PHE A 193 10.80 14.68 -12.38
C PHE A 193 9.83 15.22 -13.44
N ILE A 194 10.19 16.30 -14.13
CA ILE A 194 9.41 16.85 -15.25
C ILE A 194 9.33 15.84 -16.40
N ILE A 195 10.47 15.25 -16.79
CA ILE A 195 10.52 14.26 -17.89
C ILE A 195 9.65 13.04 -17.54
N ILE A 196 9.78 12.51 -16.33
CA ILE A 196 8.97 11.40 -15.85
C ILE A 196 7.49 11.78 -15.88
N GLY A 197 7.12 12.95 -15.37
CA GLY A 197 5.74 13.45 -15.39
C GLY A 197 5.15 13.53 -16.81
N LEU A 198 5.93 13.99 -17.79
CA LEU A 198 5.51 14.04 -19.19
C LEU A 198 5.29 12.63 -19.77
N ILE A 199 6.18 11.68 -19.47
CA ILE A 199 6.02 10.27 -19.86
C ILE A 199 4.71 9.69 -19.27
N PHE A 200 4.40 10.01 -18.01
CA PHE A 200 3.13 9.58 -17.38
C PHE A 200 1.91 10.14 -18.08
N ILE A 201 1.90 11.44 -18.39
CA ILE A 201 0.79 12.08 -19.11
C ILE A 201 0.61 11.44 -20.48
N ALA A 202 1.71 11.23 -21.22
CA ALA A 202 1.67 10.61 -22.54
C ALA A 202 1.15 9.16 -22.48
N ALA A 203 1.63 8.35 -21.55
CA ALA A 203 1.17 6.98 -21.33
C ALA A 203 -0.32 6.93 -21.00
N ASN A 204 -0.80 7.83 -20.14
CA ASN A 204 -2.21 7.92 -19.77
C ASN A 204 -3.10 8.32 -20.95
N ILE A 205 -2.70 9.29 -21.77
CA ILE A 205 -3.44 9.69 -22.97
C ILE A 205 -3.49 8.53 -23.96
N TYR A 206 -2.37 7.84 -24.19
CA TYR A 206 -2.28 6.73 -25.12
C TYR A 206 -3.18 5.55 -24.69
N LEU A 207 -3.07 5.14 -23.43
CA LEU A 207 -3.84 4.00 -22.89
C LEU A 207 -5.33 4.31 -22.79
N GLY A 208 -5.71 5.54 -22.41
CA GLY A 208 -7.11 5.97 -22.41
C GLY A 208 -7.75 5.91 -23.80
N ARG A 209 -7.02 6.34 -24.85
CA ARG A 209 -7.49 6.21 -26.24
C ARG A 209 -7.57 4.76 -26.70
N TYR A 210 -6.60 3.94 -26.31
CA TYR A 210 -6.57 2.52 -26.64
C TYR A 210 -7.79 1.78 -26.06
N PHE A 211 -8.10 1.98 -24.77
CA PHE A 211 -9.24 1.34 -24.12
C PHE A 211 -10.58 1.76 -24.72
N LYS A 212 -10.77 3.06 -25.00
CA LYS A 212 -11.99 3.57 -25.65
C LYS A 212 -12.22 2.93 -27.02
N LYS A 213 -11.19 2.86 -27.86
CA LYS A 213 -11.29 2.28 -29.21
C LYS A 213 -11.65 0.80 -29.18
N THR A 214 -11.17 0.06 -28.18
CA THR A 214 -11.51 -1.37 -28.04
C THR A 214 -12.95 -1.56 -27.54
N GLU A 215 -13.43 -0.71 -26.64
CA GLU A 215 -14.82 -0.75 -26.17
C GLU A 215 -15.81 -0.45 -27.31
N ASP A 216 -15.53 0.57 -28.12
CA ASP A 216 -16.35 0.93 -29.28
C ASP A 216 -16.48 -0.24 -30.28
N LYS A 217 -15.38 -0.97 -30.53
CA LYS A 217 -15.38 -2.15 -31.42
C LYS A 217 -16.26 -3.29 -30.90
N LEU A 218 -16.17 -3.60 -29.60
CA LEU A 218 -16.96 -4.67 -28.98
C LEU A 218 -18.47 -4.35 -29.02
N LEU A 219 -18.84 -3.08 -28.86
CA LEU A 219 -20.22 -2.63 -28.96
C LEU A 219 -20.75 -2.72 -30.40
N THR A 220 -19.93 -2.41 -31.41
CA THR A 220 -20.32 -2.56 -32.82
C THR A 220 -20.49 -4.02 -33.24
N GLU A 221 -19.64 -4.94 -32.78
CA GLU A 221 -19.78 -6.38 -33.06
C GLU A 221 -21.04 -6.96 -32.40
N LYS A 222 -21.34 -6.58 -31.16
CA LYS A 222 -22.55 -7.02 -30.45
C LYS A 222 -23.85 -6.48 -31.05
N LYS A 223 -23.81 -5.37 -31.80
CA LYS A 223 -24.98 -4.79 -32.47
C LYS A 223 -25.27 -5.44 -33.82
N ASN A 224 -24.27 -6.09 -34.41
CA ASN A 224 -24.33 -6.65 -35.77
C ASN A 224 -24.48 -8.19 -35.80
N GLY A 225 -24.50 -8.86 -34.64
CA GLY A 225 -24.76 -10.30 -34.49
C GLY A 225 -25.98 -10.53 -33.62
#